data_AF-H3K267-F1
#
_entry.id   AF-H3K267-F1
#
_cell.length_a   1.000
_cell.length_b   1.000
_cell.length_c   1.000
_cell.angle_alpha   90.00
_cell.angle_beta   90.00
_cell.angle_gamma   90.00
#
_symmetry.space_group_name_H-M   'P 1'
#
loop_
_entity.id
_entity.type
_entity.pdbx_description
1 polymer ?
#
loop_
_entity_poly.entity_id
_entity_poly.type
_entity_poly.pdbx_seq_one_letter_code
_entity_poly.pdbx_strand_id
1 'polypeptide(L)'
;TVVLDRIDVHYQPGHGFTSMGETKEADGKFFISDNKFSKDRFLPVGPLHPETAQMIDISGDKMKLVADHSVLSEPHDSIVVRRDIIKTRQVYNMDEFPNAVKDPKDSGVFRDGKKVTVKLTGQAPAYSMPEFTVKKGDEVTIILTNHDKVEDLTHGFAIPKHDINFIV
;
A
#
# COMPACT_ATOMS: atom_id res chain seq x y z
N THR A 1 31.95 -24.66 16.74
CA THR A 1 31.37 -23.68 15.79
C THR A 1 32.11 -22.37 15.94
N VAL A 2 32.58 -21.77 14.83
CA VAL A 2 33.28 -20.49 14.87
C VAL A 2 32.25 -19.37 14.72
N VAL A 3 32.29 -18.38 15.62
CA VAL A 3 31.55 -17.13 15.45
C VAL A 3 32.38 -16.23 14.52
N LEU A 4 31.85 -15.92 13.34
CA LEU A 4 32.56 -15.11 12.34
C LEU A 4 32.50 -13.61 12.65
N ASP A 5 31.35 -13.15 13.15
CA ASP A 5 31.14 -11.76 13.51
C ASP A 5 29.97 -11.58 14.49
N ARG A 6 29.91 -10.39 15.13
CA ARG A 6 28.79 -9.93 15.96
C ARG A 6 28.64 -8.43 15.75
N ILE A 7 27.40 -7.96 15.65
CA ILE A 7 27.07 -6.54 15.55
C ILE A 7 25.98 -6.19 16.54
N ASP A 8 26.13 -5.05 17.20
CA ASP A 8 25.08 -4.51 18.06
C ASP A 8 23.97 -3.91 17.20
N VAL A 9 22.73 -4.25 17.54
CA VAL A 9 21.51 -3.75 16.90
C VAL A 9 20.63 -3.02 17.92
N HIS A 10 19.80 -2.11 17.43
CA HIS A 10 19.11 -1.13 18.27
C HIS A 10 17.59 -1.17 18.04
N TYR A 11 16.80 -1.71 18.95
CA TYR A 11 17.15 -2.63 20.03
C TYR A 11 16.16 -3.79 20.10
N GLN A 12 16.59 -4.90 20.71
CA GLN A 12 15.79 -6.11 20.87
C GLN A 12 15.35 -6.64 19.50
N PRO A 13 16.27 -7.26 18.73
CA PRO A 13 15.93 -7.82 17.42
C PRO A 13 14.85 -8.90 17.57
N GLY A 14 13.86 -8.84 16.68
CA GLY A 14 12.90 -9.89 16.45
C GLY A 14 13.36 -10.79 15.31
N HIS A 15 12.68 -10.72 14.17
CA HIS A 15 13.09 -11.42 12.96
C HIS A 15 14.21 -10.66 12.24
N GLY A 16 14.89 -11.37 11.34
CA GLY A 16 15.75 -10.73 10.35
C GLY A 16 15.77 -11.52 9.07
N PHE A 17 15.93 -10.81 7.96
CA PHE A 17 15.77 -11.34 6.61
C PHE A 17 16.90 -10.85 5.71
N THR A 18 17.29 -11.69 4.75
CA THR A 18 18.32 -11.35 3.77
C THR A 18 17.72 -11.11 2.39
N SER A 19 18.40 -10.31 1.58
CA SER A 19 18.06 -10.17 0.16
C SER A 19 18.04 -11.53 -0.54
N MET A 20 16.89 -11.87 -1.13
CA MET A 20 16.61 -13.16 -1.76
C MET A 20 16.72 -14.38 -0.81
N GLY A 21 16.74 -14.17 0.50
CA GLY A 21 17.12 -15.15 1.53
C GLY A 21 16.30 -16.43 1.58
N GLU A 22 15.01 -16.35 1.26
CA GLU A 22 14.10 -17.50 1.24
C GLU A 22 14.05 -18.22 -0.11
N THR A 23 15.03 -17.96 -0.98
CA THR A 23 15.11 -18.54 -2.33
C THR A 23 16.44 -19.25 -2.54
N LYS A 24 16.55 -20.00 -3.65
CA LYS A 24 17.84 -20.56 -4.09
C LYS A 24 18.83 -19.51 -4.62
N GLU A 25 18.40 -18.26 -4.70
CA GLU A 25 19.16 -17.15 -5.26
C GLU A 25 19.55 -16.11 -4.19
N ALA A 26 19.64 -16.53 -2.92
CA ALA A 26 20.16 -15.72 -1.83
C ALA A 26 21.51 -15.12 -2.21
N ASP A 27 21.62 -13.79 -2.18
CA ASP A 27 22.76 -13.08 -2.80
C ASP A 27 23.81 -12.60 -1.79
N GLY A 28 23.54 -12.73 -0.49
CA GLY A 28 24.47 -12.38 0.58
C GLY A 28 24.84 -10.89 0.61
N LYS A 29 23.98 -9.99 0.12
CA LYS A 29 24.30 -8.55 0.08
C LYS A 29 23.80 -7.79 1.29
N PHE A 30 22.54 -7.98 1.66
CA PHE A 30 21.91 -7.25 2.75
C PHE A 30 21.21 -8.19 3.72
N PHE A 31 21.28 -7.84 4.99
CA PHE A 31 20.46 -8.37 6.06
C PHE A 31 19.70 -7.21 6.69
N ILE A 32 18.43 -7.41 7.01
CA ILE A 32 17.64 -6.44 7.77
C ILE A 32 17.30 -7.06 9.12
N SER A 33 17.57 -6.31 10.19
CA SER A 33 17.20 -6.65 11.56
C SER A 33 15.98 -5.82 11.96
N ASP A 34 14.84 -6.47 12.19
CA ASP A 34 13.63 -5.81 12.66
C ASP A 34 13.60 -5.79 14.19
N ASN A 35 13.85 -4.61 14.74
CA ASN A 35 14.05 -4.40 16.17
C ASN A 35 12.82 -3.82 16.84
N LYS A 36 12.46 -4.36 18.00
CA LYS A 36 11.18 -4.11 18.69
C LYS A 36 11.14 -2.84 19.53
N PHE A 37 12.29 -2.22 19.83
CA PHE A 37 12.32 -0.97 20.56
C PHE A 37 13.31 0.01 19.91
N SER A 38 12.84 1.17 19.47
CA SER A 38 13.71 2.21 18.90
C SER A 38 14.40 3.07 19.96
N LYS A 39 13.81 3.25 21.15
CA LYS A 39 14.34 4.09 22.24
C LYS A 39 14.84 5.45 21.73
N ASP A 40 16.15 5.67 21.72
CA ASP A 40 16.85 6.91 21.42
C ASP A 40 17.34 7.01 19.96
N ARG A 41 16.97 6.07 19.08
CA ARG A 41 17.41 6.08 17.67
C ARG A 41 16.78 7.19 16.82
N PHE A 42 15.62 7.71 17.24
CA PHE A 42 14.86 8.73 16.49
C PHE A 42 14.47 9.91 17.39
N LEU A 43 13.97 10.99 16.77
CA LEU A 43 13.37 12.10 17.52
C LEU A 43 12.20 11.59 18.37
N PRO A 44 12.02 12.11 19.59
CA PRO A 44 10.93 11.68 20.47
C PRO A 44 9.58 12.09 19.90
N VAL A 45 8.64 11.14 19.83
CA VAL A 45 7.28 11.34 19.27
C VAL A 45 6.16 11.04 20.27
N GLY A 46 6.49 10.97 21.56
CA GLY A 46 5.56 10.65 22.64
C GLY A 46 5.70 9.21 23.14
N PRO A 47 4.73 8.71 23.92
CA PRO A 47 4.85 7.41 24.59
C PRO A 47 4.93 6.21 23.63
N LEU A 48 4.21 6.27 22.50
CA LEU A 48 4.27 5.26 21.45
C LEU A 48 5.44 5.58 20.52
N HIS A 49 6.49 4.76 20.61
CA HIS A 49 7.65 4.87 19.75
C HIS A 49 7.43 4.02 18.48
N PRO A 50 8.09 4.36 17.36
CA PRO A 50 8.18 3.43 16.23
C PRO A 50 9.12 2.27 16.57
N GLU A 51 9.06 1.20 15.80
CA GLU A 51 10.10 0.15 15.75
C GLU A 51 11.30 0.61 14.89
N THR A 52 12.36 -0.19 14.83
CA THR A 52 13.55 0.11 14.01
C THR A 52 13.88 -1.04 13.06
N ALA A 53 13.77 -0.82 11.77
CA ALA A 53 14.32 -1.72 10.75
C ALA A 53 15.74 -1.28 10.43
N GLN A 54 16.73 -2.11 10.76
CA GLN A 54 18.14 -1.80 10.53
C GLN A 54 18.69 -2.55 9.32
N MET A 55 19.14 -1.83 8.31
CA MET A 55 19.78 -2.41 7.14
C MET A 55 21.28 -2.60 7.40
N ILE A 56 21.75 -3.83 7.20
CA ILE A 56 23.11 -4.28 7.45
C ILE A 56 23.69 -4.79 6.13
N ASP A 57 24.78 -4.18 5.67
CA ASP A 57 25.58 -4.69 4.56
C ASP A 57 26.39 -5.91 5.05
N ILE A 58 26.17 -7.04 4.39
CA ILE A 58 26.80 -8.33 4.67
C ILE A 58 27.59 -8.86 3.46
N SER A 59 27.85 -8.00 2.47
CA SER A 59 28.52 -8.39 1.21
C SER A 59 30.03 -8.67 1.34
N GLY A 60 30.64 -8.29 2.46
CA GLY A 60 32.05 -8.52 2.76
C GLY A 60 32.25 -9.38 4.02
N ASP A 61 33.50 -9.46 4.48
CA ASP A 61 33.88 -10.32 5.61
C ASP A 61 33.30 -9.87 6.98
N LYS A 62 32.82 -8.63 7.08
CA LYS A 62 32.31 -8.01 8.31
C LYS A 62 30.98 -7.31 8.07
N MET A 63 30.06 -7.48 9.00
CA MET A 63 28.76 -6.82 8.98
C MET A 63 28.91 -5.32 9.21
N LYS A 64 28.18 -4.51 8.45
CA LYS A 64 28.18 -3.05 8.60
C LYS A 64 26.75 -2.55 8.66
N LEU A 65 26.36 -1.95 9.80
CA LEU A 65 25.11 -1.21 9.89
C LEU A 65 25.20 0.01 8.95
N VAL A 66 24.27 0.11 7.99
CA VAL A 66 24.29 1.17 6.96
C VAL A 66 23.12 2.15 7.09
N ALA A 67 22.00 1.72 7.66
CA ALA A 67 20.84 2.59 7.86
C ALA A 67 19.92 2.10 8.99
N ASP A 68 19.28 3.06 9.65
CA ASP A 68 18.14 2.85 10.54
C ASP A 68 16.89 3.46 9.89
N HIS A 69 15.79 2.71 9.87
CA HIS A 69 14.50 3.19 9.40
C HIS A 69 13.44 3.03 10.49
N SER A 70 12.73 4.11 10.79
CA SER A 70 11.56 4.05 11.65
C SER A 70 10.43 3.34 10.90
N VAL A 71 9.85 2.31 11.50
CA VAL A 71 8.69 1.60 10.95
C VAL A 71 7.56 1.62 11.96
N LEU A 72 6.32 1.60 11.48
CA LEU A 72 5.12 1.67 12.31
C LEU A 72 4.38 0.34 12.29
N SER A 73 3.68 0.05 13.40
CA SER A 73 2.81 -1.13 13.57
C SER A 73 3.57 -2.44 13.61
N GLU A 74 4.76 -2.45 14.23
CA GLU A 74 5.57 -3.64 14.50
C GLU A 74 5.56 -4.68 13.37
N PRO A 75 6.17 -4.38 12.20
CA PRO A 75 6.38 -5.40 11.19
C PRO A 75 7.06 -6.63 11.82
N HIS A 76 6.46 -7.79 11.58
CA HIS A 76 6.94 -9.04 12.17
C HIS A 76 7.93 -9.75 11.27
N ASP A 77 7.70 -9.68 9.95
CA ASP A 77 8.53 -10.35 8.97
C ASP A 77 8.46 -9.65 7.61
N SER A 78 9.44 -9.92 6.75
CA SER A 78 9.51 -9.40 5.39
C SER A 78 10.35 -10.28 4.49
N ILE A 79 10.03 -10.24 3.20
CA ILE A 79 10.86 -10.83 2.15
C ILE A 79 11.41 -9.73 1.25
N VAL A 80 12.66 -9.89 0.81
CA VAL A 80 13.31 -8.96 -0.11
C VAL A 80 13.56 -9.69 -1.41
N VAL A 81 12.88 -9.24 -2.47
CA VAL A 81 13.00 -9.81 -3.82
C VAL A 81 13.66 -8.83 -4.77
N ARG A 82 14.41 -9.35 -5.75
CA ARG A 82 14.97 -8.50 -6.80
C ARG A 82 13.86 -7.87 -7.64
N ARG A 83 14.13 -6.65 -8.10
CA ARG A 83 13.19 -5.87 -8.92
C ARG A 83 12.73 -6.57 -10.21
N ASP A 84 13.56 -7.45 -10.78
CA ASP A 84 13.30 -8.11 -12.07
C ASP A 84 12.32 -9.29 -11.95
N ILE A 85 12.03 -9.74 -10.73
CA ILE A 85 11.09 -10.83 -10.44
C ILE A 85 9.65 -10.31 -10.48
N ILE A 86 9.42 -9.10 -9.99
CA ILE A 86 8.07 -8.51 -9.89
C ILE A 86 7.82 -7.63 -11.11
N LYS A 87 6.77 -7.96 -11.87
CA LYS A 87 6.27 -7.15 -12.98
C LYS A 87 4.92 -6.56 -12.59
N THR A 88 4.89 -5.25 -12.38
CA THR A 88 3.65 -4.50 -12.11
C THR A 88 3.01 -4.03 -13.41
N ARG A 89 1.77 -3.53 -13.29
CA ARG A 89 1.06 -2.82 -14.36
C ARG A 89 0.82 -1.37 -13.93
N GLN A 90 0.83 -0.47 -14.91
CA GLN A 90 0.67 0.97 -14.70
C GLN A 90 -0.81 1.39 -14.68
N VAL A 91 -1.63 0.74 -15.52
CA VAL A 91 -3.07 1.01 -15.66
C VAL A 91 -3.82 -0.31 -15.68
N TYR A 92 -5.00 -0.35 -15.07
CA TYR A 92 -5.86 -1.53 -15.10
C TYR A 92 -6.58 -1.68 -16.45
N ASN A 93 -6.89 -2.91 -16.84
CA ASN A 93 -7.83 -3.13 -17.93
C ASN A 93 -9.27 -3.04 -17.40
N MET A 94 -10.07 -2.18 -18.01
CA MET A 94 -11.48 -1.97 -17.63
C MET A 94 -12.33 -3.25 -17.72
N ASP A 95 -11.98 -4.20 -18.60
CA ASP A 95 -12.70 -5.46 -18.73
C ASP A 95 -12.51 -6.41 -17.53
N GLU A 96 -11.56 -6.13 -16.62
CA GLU A 96 -11.39 -6.86 -15.37
C GLU A 96 -12.47 -6.53 -14.33
N PHE A 97 -13.21 -5.44 -14.54
CA PHE A 97 -14.21 -4.96 -13.60
C PHE A 97 -15.62 -5.20 -14.14
N PRO A 98 -16.36 -6.19 -13.62
CA PRO A 98 -17.67 -6.57 -14.16
C PRO A 98 -18.73 -5.47 -14.05
N ASN A 99 -18.52 -4.51 -13.14
CA ASN A 99 -19.43 -3.39 -12.91
C ASN A 99 -18.99 -2.11 -13.63
N ALA A 100 -17.90 -2.12 -14.41
CA ALA A 100 -17.39 -0.92 -15.05
C ALA A 100 -18.42 -0.27 -15.98
N VAL A 101 -18.49 1.06 -15.91
CA VAL A 101 -19.26 1.90 -16.81
C VAL A 101 -18.39 2.18 -18.04
N LYS A 102 -18.64 1.47 -19.15
CA LYS A 102 -17.75 1.46 -20.32
C LYS A 102 -17.91 2.68 -21.22
N ASP A 103 -19.10 3.25 -21.31
CA ASP A 103 -19.37 4.50 -22.02
C ASP A 103 -19.92 5.53 -21.01
N PRO A 104 -19.42 6.77 -20.97
CA PRO A 104 -19.97 7.82 -20.12
C PRO A 104 -21.49 8.00 -20.25
N LYS A 105 -22.08 7.69 -21.40
CA LYS A 105 -23.54 7.73 -21.64
C LYS A 105 -24.32 6.73 -20.80
N ASP A 106 -23.68 5.69 -20.29
CA ASP A 106 -24.30 4.70 -19.40
C ASP A 106 -24.33 5.16 -17.93
N SER A 107 -23.81 6.37 -17.66
CA SER A 107 -23.94 7.02 -16.35
C SER A 107 -25.40 7.36 -16.05
N GLY A 108 -25.80 7.20 -14.79
CA GLY A 108 -27.19 7.46 -14.41
C GLY A 108 -27.56 6.95 -13.03
N VAL A 109 -28.82 7.18 -12.66
CA VAL A 109 -29.42 6.74 -11.40
C VAL A 109 -30.48 5.69 -11.70
N PHE A 110 -30.24 4.46 -11.26
CA PHE A 110 -31.10 3.30 -11.51
C PHE A 110 -31.77 2.89 -10.21
N ARG A 111 -33.10 2.69 -10.24
CA ARG A 111 -33.91 2.45 -9.04
C ARG A 111 -34.61 1.09 -9.12
N ASP A 112 -34.49 0.34 -8.03
CA ASP A 112 -35.26 -0.88 -7.76
C ASP A 112 -35.85 -0.78 -6.34
N GLY A 113 -37.05 -0.20 -6.25
CA GLY A 113 -37.67 0.14 -4.97
C GLY A 113 -36.82 1.12 -4.16
N LYS A 114 -36.31 0.67 -3.00
CA LYS A 114 -35.41 1.44 -2.12
C LYS A 114 -33.94 1.31 -2.50
N LYS A 115 -33.58 0.38 -3.38
CA LYS A 115 -32.20 0.20 -3.84
C LYS A 115 -31.93 1.15 -5.00
N VAL A 116 -30.87 1.93 -4.89
CA VAL A 116 -30.47 2.92 -5.88
C VAL A 116 -29.03 2.66 -6.28
N THR A 117 -28.81 2.33 -7.56
CA THR A 117 -27.47 2.22 -8.13
C THR A 117 -27.15 3.49 -8.91
N VAL A 118 -26.10 4.19 -8.51
CA VAL A 118 -25.59 5.37 -9.21
C VAL A 118 -24.34 4.93 -9.98
N LYS A 119 -24.39 5.00 -11.30
CA LYS A 119 -23.26 4.72 -12.19
C LYS A 119 -22.63 6.02 -12.65
N LEU A 120 -21.32 6.14 -12.48
CA LEU A 120 -20.52 7.31 -12.79
C LEU A 120 -19.28 6.90 -13.58
N THR A 121 -18.83 7.81 -14.43
CA THR A 121 -17.45 7.81 -14.93
C THR A 121 -16.72 9.03 -14.38
N GLY A 122 -15.42 8.91 -14.18
CA GLY A 122 -14.53 10.02 -13.85
C GLY A 122 -13.50 10.21 -14.96
N GLN A 123 -13.33 11.45 -15.42
CA GLN A 123 -12.23 11.85 -16.29
C GLN A 123 -11.80 13.24 -15.83
N ALA A 124 -10.56 13.42 -15.39
CA ALA A 124 -10.13 14.64 -14.74
C ALA A 124 -10.47 15.88 -15.60
N PRO A 125 -11.08 16.93 -15.02
CA PRO A 125 -11.32 17.14 -13.59
C PRO A 125 -12.76 16.81 -13.12
N ALA A 126 -13.54 16.04 -13.88
CA ALA A 126 -14.99 15.94 -13.67
C ALA A 126 -15.53 14.51 -13.57
N TYR A 127 -16.61 14.37 -12.83
CA TYR A 127 -17.52 13.23 -12.94
C TYR A 127 -18.49 13.44 -14.11
N SER A 128 -19.00 12.35 -14.67
CA SER A 128 -20.06 12.40 -15.67
C SER A 128 -21.36 13.02 -15.15
N MET A 129 -21.62 12.94 -13.85
CA MET A 129 -22.74 13.60 -13.19
C MET A 129 -22.26 14.42 -11.99
N PRO A 130 -22.48 15.75 -11.97
CA PRO A 130 -22.12 16.59 -10.82
C PRO A 130 -23.08 16.45 -9.65
N GLU A 131 -24.32 16.00 -9.89
CA GLU A 131 -25.35 15.81 -8.88
C GLU A 131 -26.27 14.63 -9.22
N PHE A 132 -26.83 14.01 -8.18
CA PHE A 132 -27.89 13.02 -8.29
C PHE A 132 -28.78 13.09 -7.05
N THR A 133 -30.07 12.78 -7.20
CA THR A 133 -31.04 12.85 -6.10
C THR A 133 -31.44 11.46 -5.63
N VAL A 134 -31.43 11.24 -4.31
CA VAL A 134 -31.94 10.05 -3.63
C VAL A 134 -32.99 10.43 -2.58
N LYS A 135 -33.75 9.45 -2.09
CA LYS A 135 -34.72 9.65 -1.01
C LYS A 135 -34.10 9.23 0.32
N LYS A 136 -34.54 9.88 1.40
CA LYS A 136 -34.18 9.45 2.76
C LYS A 136 -34.58 7.99 2.96
N GLY A 137 -33.61 7.16 3.35
CA GLY A 137 -33.80 5.72 3.56
C GLY A 137 -33.57 4.84 2.33
N ASP A 138 -33.11 5.40 1.21
CA ASP A 138 -32.61 4.63 0.06
C ASP A 138 -31.29 3.92 0.45
N GLU A 139 -31.11 2.69 -0.02
CA GLU A 139 -29.85 1.94 0.00
C GLU A 139 -29.10 2.27 -1.29
N VAL A 140 -28.00 3.01 -1.19
CA VAL A 140 -27.31 3.58 -2.36
C VAL A 140 -26.01 2.83 -2.63
N THR A 141 -25.87 2.29 -3.83
CA THR A 141 -24.62 1.74 -4.37
C THR A 141 -24.03 2.71 -5.37
N ILE A 142 -22.80 3.16 -5.14
CA ILE A 142 -22.05 3.98 -6.10
C ILE A 142 -21.11 3.07 -6.89
N ILE A 143 -21.19 3.14 -8.22
CA ILE A 143 -20.23 2.56 -9.14
C ILE A 143 -19.55 3.74 -9.84
N LEU A 144 -18.25 3.87 -9.65
CA LEU A 144 -17.43 4.85 -10.34
C LEU A 144 -16.36 4.13 -11.16
N THR A 145 -16.20 4.52 -12.43
CA THR A 145 -15.15 4.01 -13.31
C THR A 145 -14.24 5.15 -13.75
N ASN A 146 -12.93 5.04 -13.50
CA ASN A 146 -11.94 5.99 -13.98
C ASN A 146 -11.67 5.75 -15.47
N HIS A 147 -11.84 6.78 -16.30
CA HIS A 147 -11.65 6.74 -17.76
C HIS A 147 -10.32 7.34 -18.20
N ASP A 148 -9.55 7.91 -17.28
CA ASP A 148 -8.21 8.37 -17.59
C ASP A 148 -7.29 7.18 -17.91
N LYS A 149 -6.44 7.39 -18.92
CA LYS A 149 -5.48 6.40 -19.42
C LYS A 149 -4.04 6.75 -19.05
N VAL A 150 -3.87 7.81 -18.27
CA VAL A 150 -2.57 8.29 -17.82
C VAL A 150 -2.23 7.56 -16.53
N GLU A 151 -1.02 7.00 -16.46
CA GLU A 151 -0.48 6.40 -15.24
C GLU A 151 -0.50 7.42 -14.08
N ASP A 152 -0.75 6.94 -12.86
CA ASP A 152 -0.77 7.75 -11.63
C ASP A 152 -1.86 8.84 -11.59
N LEU A 153 -2.81 8.82 -12.53
CA LEU A 153 -3.98 9.69 -12.54
C LEU A 153 -5.14 9.02 -11.80
N THR A 154 -4.94 8.81 -10.50
CA THR A 154 -5.93 8.22 -9.59
C THR A 154 -6.99 9.23 -9.17
N HIS A 155 -8.24 8.79 -9.09
CA HIS A 155 -9.33 9.57 -8.53
C HIS A 155 -9.81 8.99 -7.21
N GLY A 156 -10.59 9.78 -6.48
CA GLY A 156 -11.25 9.34 -5.27
C GLY A 156 -12.66 9.89 -5.18
N PHE A 157 -13.58 9.07 -4.70
CA PHE A 157 -14.95 9.47 -4.41
C PHE A 157 -15.14 9.53 -2.90
N ALA A 158 -15.83 10.55 -2.41
CA ALA A 158 -16.17 10.66 -1.00
C ALA A 158 -17.57 11.24 -0.80
N ILE A 159 -18.28 10.76 0.22
CA ILE A 159 -19.55 11.34 0.67
C ILE A 159 -19.32 11.98 2.04
N PRO A 160 -19.33 13.32 2.14
CA PRO A 160 -19.19 14.01 3.41
C PRO A 160 -20.21 13.51 4.44
N LYS A 161 -19.78 13.37 5.70
CA LYS A 161 -20.60 12.95 6.85
C LYS A 161 -21.12 11.51 6.83
N HIS A 162 -20.71 10.68 5.86
CA HIS A 162 -21.18 9.29 5.74
C HIS A 162 -20.06 8.24 5.90
N ASP A 163 -18.81 8.67 6.15
CA ASP A 163 -17.63 7.78 6.23
C ASP A 163 -17.47 6.86 5.00
N ILE A 164 -17.84 7.39 3.83
CA ILE A 164 -17.69 6.69 2.56
C ILE A 164 -16.61 7.40 1.78
N ASN A 165 -15.50 6.69 1.52
CA ASN A 165 -14.46 7.10 0.60
C ASN A 165 -13.79 5.88 -0.05
N PHE A 166 -13.41 6.01 -1.32
CA PHE A 166 -12.66 4.98 -2.05
C PHE A 166 -11.91 5.59 -3.23
N ILE A 167 -10.89 4.88 -3.73
CA ILE A 167 -10.08 5.28 -4.89
C ILE A 167 -10.46 4.48 -6.14
N VAL A 168 -10.26 5.07 -7.32
CA VAL A 168 -10.45 4.44 -8.64
C VAL A 168 -9.39 4.85 -9.66
#